data_AF-M1BQH4-F1
#
_entry.id   AF-M1BQH4-F1
#
_cell.length_a   1.000
_cell.length_b   1.000
_cell.length_c   1.000
_cell.angle_alpha   90.00
_cell.angle_beta   90.00
_cell.angle_gamma   90.00
#
_symmetry.space_group_name_H-M   'P 1'
#
loop_
_entity.id
_entity.type
_entity.pdbx_description
1 polymer ?
#
loop_
_entity_poly.entity_id
_entity_poly.type
_entity_poly.pdbx_seq_one_letter_code
_entity_poly.pdbx_strand_id
1 'polypeptide(L)' 'MSLSRVGVWEAAKWVAKIRDKTCTRCSSSVILQTNMSGGHFGEGGRFGQCEEAAHEYAFLMKVLGES' A
#
# COMPACT_ATOMS: atom_id res chain seq x y z
N MET A 1 11.51 18.51 0.09
CA MET A 1 12.50 17.48 0.47
C MET A 1 11.75 16.39 1.21
N SER A 2 11.31 15.31 0.57
CA SER A 2 12.05 14.23 -0.09
C SER A 2 12.01 13.00 0.81
N LEU A 3 11.50 11.90 0.29
CA LEU A 3 11.65 10.52 0.77
C LEU A 3 13.11 10.29 1.26
N SER A 4 13.44 10.60 2.52
CA SER A 4 14.85 10.77 2.92
C SER A 4 15.38 9.71 3.88
N ARG A 5 14.70 8.58 4.07
CA ARG A 5 15.26 7.48 4.88
C ARG A 5 15.16 6.09 4.26
N VAL A 6 14.10 5.78 3.51
CA VAL A 6 13.92 4.48 2.84
C VAL A 6 13.35 4.73 1.45
N GLY A 7 13.94 4.12 0.44
CA GLY A 7 13.50 4.32 -0.95
C GLY A 7 12.25 3.49 -1.24
N VAL A 8 11.26 4.08 -1.92
CA VAL A 8 10.07 3.34 -2.41
C VAL A 8 10.43 2.12 -3.28
N TRP A 9 11.63 2.15 -3.89
CA TRP A 9 12.16 1.07 -4.71
C TRP A 9 12.46 -0.21 -3.91
N GLU A 10 12.80 -0.12 -2.61
CA GLU A 10 13.04 -1.30 -1.77
C GLU A 10 11.72 -2.02 -1.49
N ALA A 11 10.68 -1.28 -1.14
CA ALA A 11 9.34 -1.80 -0.96
C ALA A 11 8.80 -2.41 -2.27
N ALA A 12 9.05 -1.77 -3.42
CA ALA A 12 8.65 -2.30 -4.73
C ALA A 12 9.32 -3.65 -5.05
N LYS A 13 10.63 -3.79 -4.80
CA LYS A 13 11.35 -5.07 -4.96
C LYS A 13 10.78 -6.16 -4.07
N TRP A 14 10.42 -5.82 -2.83
CA TRP A 14 9.84 -6.77 -1.89
C TRP A 14 8.46 -7.25 -2.32
N VAL A 15 7.59 -6.34 -2.77
CA VAL A 15 6.27 -6.70 -3.33
C VAL A 15 6.40 -7.60 -4.55
N ALA A 16 7.32 -7.29 -5.47
CA ALA A 16 7.58 -8.14 -6.63
C ALA A 16 8.01 -9.56 -6.22
N LYS A 17 8.90 -9.68 -5.24
CA LYS A 17 9.36 -10.98 -4.70
C LYS A 17 8.24 -11.78 -4.04
N ILE A 18 7.30 -11.12 -3.34
CA ILE A 18 6.16 -11.82 -2.74
C ILE A 18 5.20 -12.31 -3.82
N ARG A 19 4.90 -11.49 -4.83
CA ARG A 19 4.02 -11.87 -5.93
C ARG A 19 4.53 -13.10 -6.68
N ASP A 20 5.84 -13.18 -6.88
CA ASP A 20 6.52 -14.33 -7.51
C ASP A 20 6.42 -15.61 -6.67
N LYS A 21 6.42 -15.48 -5.33
CA LYS A 21 6.34 -16.63 -4.40
C LYS A 21 4.93 -17.08 -4.05
N THR A 22 3.90 -16.32 -4.41
CA THR A 22 2.52 -16.59 -4.01
C THR A 22 1.72 -17.17 -5.17
N CYS A 23 0.65 -17.92 -4.88
CA CYS A 23 -0.23 -18.49 -5.90
C CYS A 23 -0.81 -17.42 -6.84
N THR A 24 -1.13 -17.78 -8.09
CA THR A 24 -1.67 -16.82 -9.09
C THR A 24 -2.94 -16.11 -8.63
N ARG A 25 -3.80 -16.77 -7.85
CA ARG A 25 -5.00 -16.16 -7.24
C ARG A 25 -4.65 -15.18 -6.12
N CYS A 26 -3.54 -15.41 -5.44
CA CYS A 26 -3.11 -14.68 -4.25
C CYS A 26 -2.24 -13.46 -4.61
N SER A 27 -1.51 -13.52 -5.74
CA SER A 27 -0.57 -12.49 -6.16
C SER A 27 -1.27 -11.18 -6.56
N SER A 28 -2.53 -11.24 -6.99
CA SER A 28 -3.38 -10.07 -7.26
C SER A 28 -3.65 -9.23 -6.00
N SER A 29 -3.63 -9.84 -4.82
CA SER A 29 -3.89 -9.17 -3.53
C SER A 29 -2.65 -8.52 -2.93
N VAL A 30 -1.46 -8.70 -3.50
CA VAL A 30 -0.23 -8.07 -2.99
C VAL A 30 -0.06 -6.71 -3.67
N ILE A 31 -0.32 -5.63 -2.92
CA ILE A 31 -0.35 -4.24 -3.42
C ILE A 31 0.66 -3.40 -2.62
N LEU A 32 1.34 -2.47 -3.31
CA LEU A 32 2.15 -1.42 -2.69
C LEU A 32 1.45 -0.08 -2.89
N GLN A 33 0.89 0.48 -1.82
CA GLN A 33 0.36 1.83 -1.82
C GLN A 33 1.48 2.81 -1.41
N THR A 34 1.71 3.84 -2.22
CA THR A 34 2.70 4.88 -1.92
C THR A 34 2.05 6.25 -2.01
N ASN A 35 2.15 7.02 -0.94
CA ASN A 35 1.75 8.41 -0.93
C ASN A 35 2.95 9.26 -1.37
N MET A 36 2.94 9.76 -2.61
CA MET A 36 4.05 10.55 -3.17
C MET A 36 4.02 12.04 -2.74
N SER A 37 2.92 12.47 -2.13
CA SER A 37 2.70 13.81 -1.58
C SER A 37 3.04 13.86 -0.07
N GLY A 38 2.70 12.79 0.66
CA GLY A 38 2.86 12.67 2.12
C GLY A 38 4.30 12.64 2.62
N GLY A 39 4.77 13.74 3.22
CA GLY A 39 5.97 13.74 4.07
C GLY A 39 5.77 13.02 5.41
N HIS A 40 6.83 12.91 6.23
CA HIS A 40 6.89 12.19 7.53
C HIS A 40 5.79 12.56 8.55
N PHE A 41 5.09 13.67 8.34
CA PHE A 41 4.01 14.16 9.19
C PHE A 41 2.62 14.01 8.57
N GLY A 42 2.49 13.26 7.47
CA GLY A 42 1.26 13.13 6.72
C GLY A 42 0.95 14.43 5.98
N GLU A 43 0.91 14.39 4.66
CA GLU A 43 0.21 15.43 3.88
C GLU A 43 -1.30 15.15 3.91
N GLY A 44 -1.80 14.70 5.06
CA GLY A 44 -3.21 14.50 5.32
C GLY A 44 -3.69 15.71 6.06
N GLY A 45 -4.49 16.56 5.41
CA GLY A 45 -5.35 17.47 6.15
C GLY A 45 -6.26 16.68 7.12
N ARG A 46 -7.27 17.34 7.69
CA ARG A 46 -8.18 16.73 8.69
C ARG A 46 -8.81 15.38 8.25
N PHE A 47 -8.79 15.05 6.96
CA PHE A 47 -9.37 13.84 6.37
C PHE A 47 -8.35 12.79 5.88
N GLY A 48 -7.03 13.04 5.92
CA GLY A 48 -6.05 12.09 5.38
C GLY A 48 -6.06 10.74 6.10
N GLN A 49 -6.26 10.74 7.42
CA GLN A 49 -6.42 9.52 8.21
C GLN A 49 -7.69 8.75 7.84
N CYS A 50 -8.77 9.46 7.50
CA CYS A 50 -10.01 8.82 7.05
C CYS A 50 -9.84 8.17 5.67
N GLU A 51 -9.07 8.79 4.78
CA GLU A 51 -8.77 8.24 3.45
C GLU A 51 -7.87 7.00 3.54
N GLU A 52 -6.83 7.02 4.38
CA GLU A 52 -6.01 5.82 4.63
C GLU A 52 -6.86 4.69 5.22
N ALA A 53 -7.68 4.97 6.24
CA ALA A 53 -8.59 3.97 6.82
C ALA A 53 -9.58 3.43 5.77
N ALA A 54 -10.16 4.29 4.93
CA ALA A 54 -11.07 3.87 3.86
C ALA A 54 -10.38 2.94 2.87
N HIS A 55 -9.13 3.21 2.50
CA HIS A 55 -8.34 2.32 1.64
C HIS A 55 -8.06 0.96 2.29
N GLU A 56 -7.70 0.93 3.57
CA GLU A 56 -7.49 -0.31 4.32
C GLU A 56 -8.76 -1.17 4.38
N TYR A 57 -9.91 -0.58 4.73
CA TYR A 57 -11.19 -1.28 4.77
C TYR A 57 -11.62 -1.77 3.39
N ALA A 58 -11.48 -0.96 2.35
CA ALA A 58 -11.81 -1.36 0.98
C ALA A 58 -10.93 -2.54 0.51
N PHE A 59 -9.64 -2.54 0.86
CA PHE A 59 -8.74 -3.64 0.56
C PHE A 59 -9.14 -4.92 1.32
N LEU A 60 -9.45 -4.83 2.61
CA LEU A 60 -9.91 -5.98 3.40
C LEU A 60 -11.21 -6.56 2.84
N MET A 61 -12.19 -5.71 2.51
CA MET A 61 -13.43 -6.15 1.89
C MET A 61 -13.19 -6.84 0.54
N LYS A 62 -12.26 -6.33 -0.27
CA LYS A 62 -11.90 -6.96 -1.55
C LYS A 62 -11.26 -8.33 -1.34
N VAL A 63 -10.35 -8.48 -0.39
CA VAL A 63 -9.62 -9.75 -0.20
C VAL A 63 -10.47 -10.79 0.54
N LEU A 64 -11.36 -10.37 1.44
CA LEU A 64 -12.21 -11.26 2.24
C LEU A 64 -13.58 -11.54 1.60
N GLY A 65 -14.08 -10.63 0.75
CA GLY A 65 -15.40 -10.71 0.12
C GLY A 65 -15.42 -11.44 -1.24
N GLU A 66 -14.25 -11.72 -1.83
CA GLU A 66 -14.15 -12.58 -3.02
C GLU A 66 -14.48 -14.04 -2.63
N SER A 67 -15.74 -14.43 -2.86
CA SER A 67 -16.21 -15.83 -2.83
C SER A 67 -15.89 -16.52 -4.15
#